data_AF-A0A963WC10-F1
#
_entry.id   AF-A0A963WC10-F1
#
_cell.length_a   1.000
_cell.length_b   1.000
_cell.length_c   1.000
_cell.angle_alpha   90.00
_cell.angle_beta   90.00
_cell.angle_gamma   90.00
#
_symmetry.space_group_name_H-M   'P 1'
#
loop_
_entity.id
_entity.type
_entity.pdbx_description
1 polymer ?
#
loop_
_entity_poly.entity_id
_entity_poly.type
_entity_poly.pdbx_seq_one_letter_code
_entity_poly.pdbx_strand_id
1 'polypeptide(L)' 'CDACSAGRPFIADPYFFEHIRDRTPGPRCVDCNGCVGHLGAQPADCYHPAVRAEKDAMMARRSDG' A
#
# COMPACT_ATOMS: atom_id res chain seq x y z
N CYS A 1 17.76 -15.29 0.52
CA CYS A 1 17.25 -15.02 -0.84
C CYS A 1 17.86 -13.73 -1.34
N ASP A 2 18.13 -13.64 -2.64
CA ASP A 2 18.78 -12.48 -3.27
C ASP A 2 17.77 -11.43 -3.78
N ALA A 3 16.50 -11.81 -3.86
CA ALA A 3 15.39 -10.93 -4.21
C ALA A 3 14.14 -11.25 -3.38
N CYS A 4 13.29 -10.24 -3.20
CA CYS A 4 12.03 -10.34 -2.47
C CYS A 4 10.87 -9.91 -3.39
N SER A 5 9.81 -10.71 -3.45
CA SER A 5 8.56 -10.32 -4.10
C SER A 5 7.62 -9.66 -3.10
N ALA A 6 6.97 -8.57 -3.51
CA ALA A 6 5.98 -7.87 -2.71
C ALA A 6 4.81 -7.47 -3.61
N GLY A 7 3.62 -7.97 -3.34
CA GLY A 7 2.38 -7.53 -4.00
C GLY A 7 1.55 -6.64 -3.09
N ARG A 8 1.04 -7.24 -2.00
CA ARG A 8 0.20 -6.55 -1.00
C ARG A 8 0.85 -5.31 -0.37
N PRO A 9 2.17 -5.27 -0.10
CA PRO A 9 2.82 -4.03 0.36
C PRO A 9 2.71 -2.88 -0.63
N PHE A 10 2.90 -3.11 -1.94
CA PHE A 10 2.75 -2.06 -2.96
C PHE A 10 1.29 -1.62 -3.18
N ILE A 11 0.32 -2.50 -2.94
CA ILE A 11 -1.12 -2.13 -2.99
C ILE A 11 -1.46 -1.17 -1.83
N ALA A 12 -0.94 -1.47 -0.63
CA ALA A 12 -1.11 -0.62 0.54
C ALA A 12 -0.34 0.70 0.41
N ASP A 13 0.86 0.65 -0.18
CA ASP A 13 1.78 1.77 -0.28
C ASP A 13 2.46 1.82 -1.65
N PRO A 14 1.96 2.65 -2.58
CA PRO A 14 2.59 2.86 -3.88
C PRO A 14 4.07 3.30 -3.83
N TYR A 15 4.54 3.87 -2.71
CA TYR A 15 5.92 4.33 -2.51
C TYR A 15 6.71 3.42 -1.56
N PHE A 16 6.27 2.17 -1.39
CA PHE A 16 6.87 1.19 -0.49
C PHE A 16 8.39 1.05 -0.63
N PHE A 17 8.92 1.05 -1.86
CA PHE A 17 10.36 0.96 -2.10
C PHE A 17 11.12 2.16 -1.51
N GLU A 18 10.62 3.38 -1.70
CA GLU A 18 11.23 4.59 -1.14
C GLU A 18 11.19 4.56 0.39
N HIS A 19 10.03 4.23 0.96
CA HIS A 19 9.87 4.17 2.41
C HIS A 19 10.79 3.12 3.06
N ILE A 20 11.00 1.96 2.43
CA ILE A 20 11.97 0.97 2.90
C ILE A 20 13.41 1.46 2.74
N ARG A 21 13.78 1.96 1.55
CA ARG A 21 15.15 2.40 1.24
C ARG A 21 15.59 3.50 2.19
N ASP A 22 14.72 4.47 2.41
CA ASP A 22 15.02 5.69 3.19
C ASP A 22 14.62 5.54 4.67
N ARG A 23 14.07 4.38 5.06
CA ARG A 23 13.59 4.07 6.42
C ARG A 23 12.58 5.09 6.94
N THR A 24 11.71 5.58 6.06
CA THR A 24 10.62 6.48 6.40
C THR A 24 9.31 5.70 6.57
N PRO A 25 8.39 6.15 7.44
CA PRO A 25 7.12 5.46 7.63
C PRO A 25 6.19 5.65 6.41
N GLY A 26 5.48 4.58 6.07
CA GLY A 26 4.44 4.55 5.04
C GLY A 26 3.27 3.66 5.47
N PRO A 27 2.16 3.67 4.72
CA PRO A 27 1.02 2.78 4.99
C PRO A 27 1.46 1.31 5.01
N ARG A 28 1.06 0.56 6.03
CA ARG A 28 1.50 -0.83 6.20
C ARG A 28 0.35 -1.80 5.99
N CYS A 29 0.53 -2.75 5.07
CA CYS A 29 -0.40 -3.88 4.93
C CYS A 29 -0.50 -4.68 6.23
N VAL A 30 -1.73 -5.00 6.63
CA VAL A 30 -2.04 -5.81 7.83
C VAL A 30 -2.49 -7.23 7.49
N ASP A 31 -2.16 -7.70 6.28
CA ASP A 31 -2.43 -9.06 5.83
C ASP A 31 -3.91 -9.50 5.82
N CYS A 32 -4.87 -8.56 5.77
CA CYS A 32 -6.30 -8.87 5.86
C CYS A 32 -6.93 -9.54 4.63
N ASN A 33 -6.21 -9.65 3.51
CA ASN A 33 -6.70 -10.16 2.22
C ASN A 33 -7.91 -9.41 1.61
N GLY A 34 -8.28 -8.23 2.12
CA GLY A 34 -9.36 -7.43 1.55
C GLY A 34 -9.17 -7.13 0.05
N CYS A 35 -7.93 -6.88 -0.38
CA CYS A 35 -7.59 -6.71 -1.81
C CYS A 35 -7.86 -7.96 -2.64
N VAL A 36 -7.61 -9.16 -2.09
CA VAL A 36 -7.85 -10.44 -2.76
C VAL A 36 -9.35 -10.73 -2.83
N GLY A 37 -10.08 -10.46 -1.74
CA GLY A 37 -11.53 -10.70 -1.66
C GLY A 37 -12.37 -9.89 -2.65
N HIS A 38 -11.82 -8.82 -3.22
CA HIS A 38 -12.47 -7.98 -4.22
C HIS A 38 -11.94 -8.18 -5.65
N LEU A 39 -11.01 -9.11 -5.87
CA LEU A 39 -10.45 -9.38 -7.19
C LEU A 39 -11.56 -9.76 -8.18
N GLY A 40 -11.58 -9.09 -9.34
CA GLY A 40 -12.58 -9.30 -10.39
C GLY A 40 -13.92 -8.57 -10.16
N ALA A 41 -14.16 -8.00 -8.99
CA ALA A 41 -15.37 -7.23 -8.69
C ALA A 41 -15.11 -5.73 -8.53
N GLN A 42 -13.91 -5.35 -8.08
CA GLN A 42 -13.51 -3.96 -7.89
C GLN A 42 -12.07 -3.74 -8.40
N PRO A 43 -11.64 -2.49 -8.61
CA PRO A 43 -10.25 -2.17 -8.97
C PRO A 43 -9.24 -2.74 -7.96
N ALA A 44 -8.00 -3.01 -8.40
CA ALA A 44 -6.95 -3.44 -7.49
C ALA A 44 -6.58 -2.32 -6.50
N ASP A 45 -6.98 -2.48 -5.23
CA ASP A 45 -6.75 -1.48 -4.19
C ASP A 45 -6.68 -2.11 -2.78
N CYS A 46 -6.31 -1.30 -1.79
CA CYS A 46 -6.38 -1.64 -0.37
C CYS A 46 -7.78 -1.33 0.17
N TYR A 47 -8.45 -2.35 0.72
CA TYR A 47 -9.79 -2.24 1.30
C TYR A 47 -9.80 -2.26 2.83
N HIS A 48 -8.64 -2.27 3.48
CA HIS A 48 -8.60 -2.12 4.93
C HIS A 48 -8.83 -0.63 5.28
N PRO A 49 -9.84 -0.28 6.09
CA PRO A 49 -10.26 1.12 6.25
C PRO A 49 -9.14 2.03 6.78
N ALA A 50 -8.40 1.60 7.81
CA ALA A 50 -7.30 2.41 8.36
C ALA A 50 -6.13 2.59 7.38
N VAL A 51 -5.59 1.49 6.84
CA VAL A 51 -4.50 1.52 5.84
C VAL A 51 -4.88 2.31 4.59
N ARG A 52 -6.15 2.23 4.16
CA ARG A 52 -6.66 3.02 3.04
C ARG A 52 -6.63 4.52 3.36
N ALA A 53 -7.10 4.92 4.54
CA ALA A 53 -7.02 6.32 4.96
C ALA A 53 -5.58 6.84 5.06
N GLU A 54 -4.64 6.02 5.56
CA GLU A 54 -3.22 6.34 5.59
C GLU A 54 -2.63 6.50 4.17
N LYS A 55 -3.00 5.58 3.26
CA LYS A 55 -2.62 5.65 1.84
C LYS A 55 -3.15 6.92 1.19
N ASP A 56 -4.43 7.25 1.38
CA ASP A 56 -5.04 8.42 0.77
C ASP A 56 -4.41 9.72 1.30
N ALA A 57 -4.16 9.82 2.61
CA ALA A 57 -3.43 10.94 3.21
C ALA A 57 -1.99 11.05 2.68
N MET A 58 -1.35 9.91 2.42
CA MET A 58 -0.04 9.84 1.79
C MET A 58 -0.05 10.28 0.32
N MET A 59 -1.08 9.96 -0.44
CA MET A 59 -1.19 10.38 -1.82
C MET A 59 -1.45 11.89 -1.91
N ALA A 60 -2.34 12.41 -1.06
CA ALA A 60 -2.66 13.85 -1.01
C ALA A 60 -1.41 14.71 -0.76
N ARG A 61 -0.57 14.37 0.24
CA ARG A 61 0.66 15.14 0.52
C ARG A 61 1.69 15.11 -0.61
N ARG A 62 1.60 14.14 -1.53
CA ARG A 62 2.51 13.97 -2.66
C ARG A 62 2.00 14.58 -3.96
N SER A 63 0.69 14.78 -4.11
CA SER A 63 0.10 15.48 -5.26
C SER A 63 0.23 17.00 -5.19
N ASP A 64 0.53 17.54 -4.00
CA ASP A 64 0.65 18.98 -3.74
C ASP A 64 2.07 19.53 -3.96
N GLY A 65 2.95 18.76 -4.62
CA GLY A 65 4.37 19.08 -4.87
C GLY A 65 4.70 19.29 -6.34
#